data_AF-A0A7X3YC46-F1
#
_entry.id   AF-A0A7X3YC46-F1
#
_cell.length_a   1.000
_cell.length_b   1.000
_cell.length_c   1.000
_cell.angle_alpha   90.00
_cell.angle_beta   90.00
_cell.angle_gamma   90.00
#
_symmetry.space_group_name_H-M   'P 1'
#
loop_
_entity.id
_entity.type
_entity.pdbx_description
1 polymer ?
#
loop_
_entity_poly.entity_id
_entity_poly.type
_entity_poly.pdbx_seq_one_letter_code
_entity_poly.pdbx_strand_id
1 'polypeptide(L)'
;MRDEAPEPSREGPGHPQRTGTGSGPAAAPRDGWKRPVDLCTLALGAVLLLPAWIPLVAAAALAVRLDGPGPVLLRQPRLGRHGRVFGMLKFRTMADGAERDTGPAWSPPDDPRVTRVGRVLRRWHLDELPQAVNVLCGEMSLVGPRPERPELAARVEREVPGFAARLAVRPGIAGLAQARGAGWRDPARKLALDLAYIEAMTPWLDARLIALCALRTLRWRGSAPDAPPGRPSEARERRESAGVTAGRTPSGEGGSPGRVPAKLLPGRETRPHSTAPWAKSPREPSTSSSSSTTGKT
;
A
#
# COMPACT_ATOMS: atom_id res chain seq x y z
N MET A 1 68.39 12.06 -36.99
CA MET A 1 69.12 11.69 -35.76
C MET A 1 68.54 12.57 -34.67
N ARG A 2 67.60 12.07 -33.83
CA ARG A 2 67.86 11.43 -32.52
C ARG A 2 68.81 12.33 -31.70
N ASP A 3 68.43 12.98 -30.60
CA ASP A 3 67.78 12.42 -29.41
C ASP A 3 67.19 13.50 -28.48
N GLU A 4 66.30 13.02 -27.61
CA GLU A 4 65.89 13.53 -26.28
C GLU A 4 65.06 14.82 -26.13
N ALA A 5 63.79 14.63 -25.76
CA ALA A 5 63.02 15.55 -24.93
C ALA A 5 62.33 14.74 -23.80
N PRO A 6 62.18 15.30 -22.59
CA PRO A 6 62.03 14.56 -21.35
C PRO A 6 60.57 14.19 -21.02
N GLU A 7 60.38 13.11 -20.25
CA GLU A 7 59.11 12.79 -19.62
C GLU A 7 58.62 13.89 -18.67
N PRO A 8 57.30 14.13 -18.62
CA PRO A 8 56.66 14.63 -17.41
C PRO A 8 55.74 13.55 -16.81
N SER A 9 56.22 12.97 -15.71
CA SER A 9 55.42 12.35 -14.67
C SER A 9 54.50 13.39 -14.02
N ARG A 10 53.18 13.20 -14.16
CA ARG A 10 52.19 13.77 -13.22
C ARG A 10 51.10 12.76 -12.94
N GLU A 11 51.25 12.17 -11.76
CA GLU A 11 50.27 11.44 -10.97
C GLU A 11 48.89 12.11 -11.05
N GLY A 12 47.92 11.42 -11.65
CA GLY A 12 46.51 11.77 -11.49
C GLY A 12 46.06 11.36 -10.09
N PRO A 13 45.22 12.16 -9.39
CA PRO A 13 44.68 11.75 -8.10
C PRO A 13 43.78 10.53 -8.31
N GLY A 14 44.28 9.38 -7.86
CA GLY A 14 43.55 8.13 -7.82
C GLY A 14 42.23 8.32 -7.09
N HIS A 15 41.13 8.28 -7.84
CA HIS A 15 39.84 7.99 -7.26
C HIS A 15 39.96 6.63 -6.58
N PRO A 16 39.75 6.50 -5.26
CA PRO A 16 39.66 5.19 -4.66
C PRO A 16 38.45 4.51 -5.30
N GLN A 17 38.71 3.54 -6.17
CA GLN A 17 37.72 2.54 -6.52
C GLN A 17 37.36 1.87 -5.20
N ARG A 18 36.26 2.34 -4.60
CA ARG A 18 35.52 1.56 -3.62
C ARG A 18 35.15 0.29 -4.36
N THR A 19 35.93 -0.75 -4.14
CA THR A 19 35.56 -2.13 -4.36
C THR A 19 34.27 -2.32 -3.60
N GLY A 20 33.14 -2.13 -4.31
CA GLY A 20 31.85 -2.57 -3.83
C GLY A 20 32.02 -4.05 -3.56
N THR A 21 32.03 -4.40 -2.27
CA THR A 21 31.91 -5.77 -1.82
C THR A 21 30.68 -6.32 -2.52
N GLY A 22 30.92 -7.13 -3.55
CA GLY A 22 29.87 -7.81 -4.28
C GLY A 22 29.07 -8.59 -3.25
N SER A 23 27.86 -8.13 -2.96
CA SER A 23 26.83 -9.01 -2.47
C SER A 23 26.70 -10.07 -3.56
N GLY A 24 27.26 -11.26 -3.32
CA GLY A 24 27.03 -12.41 -4.17
C GLY A 24 25.52 -12.57 -4.42
N PRO A 25 25.10 -13.18 -5.52
CA PRO A 25 23.68 -13.30 -5.85
C PRO A 25 22.95 -13.87 -4.63
N ALA A 26 22.03 -13.08 -4.08
CA ALA A 26 21.19 -13.52 -2.97
C ALA A 26 20.62 -14.89 -3.35
N ALA A 27 20.87 -15.90 -2.52
CA ALA A 27 20.52 -17.27 -2.85
C ALA A 27 19.04 -17.33 -3.26
N ALA A 28 18.76 -17.97 -4.41
CA ALA A 28 17.41 -18.05 -4.93
C ALA A 28 16.46 -18.58 -3.85
N PRO A 29 15.27 -17.96 -3.64
CA PRO A 29 14.36 -18.41 -2.61
C PRO A 29 13.99 -19.87 -2.78
N ARG A 30 14.04 -20.66 -1.71
CA ARG A 30 13.64 -22.08 -1.73
C ARG A 30 12.11 -22.19 -1.59
N ASP A 31 11.39 -21.87 -2.65
CA ASP A 31 9.92 -21.80 -2.70
C ASP A 31 9.23 -23.00 -3.39
N GLY A 32 9.98 -24.04 -3.79
CA GLY A 32 9.43 -25.20 -4.51
C GLY A 32 8.31 -25.95 -3.78
N TRP A 33 8.28 -25.88 -2.45
CA TRP A 33 7.23 -26.46 -1.61
C TRP A 33 5.92 -25.67 -1.62
N LYS A 34 5.93 -24.38 -2.01
CA LYS A 34 4.74 -23.53 -1.89
C LYS A 34 3.61 -24.04 -2.78
N ARG A 35 3.93 -24.46 -4.00
CA ARG A 35 2.92 -24.91 -4.96
C ARG A 35 2.11 -26.12 -4.46
N PRO A 36 2.72 -27.25 -4.03
CA PRO A 36 1.93 -28.36 -3.50
C PRO A 36 1.16 -27.97 -2.24
N VAL A 37 1.75 -27.18 -1.34
CA VAL A 37 1.06 -26.71 -0.13
C VAL A 37 -0.15 -25.83 -0.46
N ASP A 38 -0.05 -24.91 -1.42
CA ASP A 38 -1.17 -24.08 -1.88
C ASP A 38 -2.31 -24.93 -2.43
N LEU A 39 -1.99 -25.91 -3.28
CA LEU A 39 -2.98 -26.79 -3.89
C LEU A 39 -3.66 -27.71 -2.86
N CYS A 40 -2.89 -28.31 -1.95
CA CYS A 40 -3.44 -29.13 -0.87
C CYS A 40 -4.33 -28.28 0.06
N THR A 41 -3.91 -27.06 0.39
CA THR A 41 -4.70 -26.15 1.23
C THR A 41 -6.00 -25.75 0.55
N LEU A 42 -5.96 -25.42 -0.75
CA LEU A 42 -7.16 -25.09 -1.53
C LEU A 42 -8.08 -26.30 -1.68
N ALA A 43 -7.55 -27.50 -1.91
CA ALA A 43 -8.34 -28.72 -2.00
C ALA A 43 -9.03 -29.05 -0.68
N LEU A 44 -8.32 -28.95 0.45
CA LEU A 44 -8.90 -29.12 1.78
C LEU A 44 -9.99 -28.07 2.05
N GLY A 45 -9.70 -26.80 1.73
CA GLY A 45 -10.67 -25.71 1.84
C GLY A 45 -11.91 -25.94 0.98
N ALA A 46 -11.76 -26.47 -0.23
CA ALA A 46 -12.88 -26.84 -1.09
C ALA A 46 -13.71 -27.97 -0.44
N VAL A 47 -13.11 -29.06 0.01
CA VAL A 47 -13.86 -30.16 0.64
C VAL A 47 -14.66 -29.66 1.86
N LEU A 48 -14.07 -28.79 2.68
CA LEU A 48 -14.70 -28.33 3.93
C LEU A 48 -15.70 -27.19 3.72
N LEU A 49 -15.46 -26.29 2.76
CA LEU A 49 -16.17 -25.01 2.66
C LEU A 49 -16.90 -24.81 1.34
N LEU A 50 -16.71 -25.66 0.33
CA LEU A 50 -17.30 -25.46 -1.01
C LEU A 50 -18.84 -25.31 -0.99
N PRO A 51 -19.61 -26.06 -0.18
CA PRO A 51 -21.06 -25.89 -0.10
C PRO A 51 -21.49 -24.49 0.36
N ALA A 52 -20.68 -23.83 1.20
CA ALA A 52 -20.91 -22.46 1.65
C ALA A 52 -20.24 -21.43 0.72
N TRP A 53 -19.14 -21.79 0.07
CA TRP A 53 -18.36 -20.92 -0.80
C TRP A 53 -19.10 -20.56 -2.09
N ILE A 54 -19.70 -21.56 -2.75
CA ILE A 54 -20.45 -21.35 -3.99
C ILE A 54 -21.59 -20.32 -3.81
N PRO A 55 -22.52 -20.48 -2.85
CA PRO A 55 -23.58 -19.51 -2.66
C PRO A 55 -23.06 -18.14 -2.24
N LEU A 56 -21.97 -18.06 -1.46
CA LEU A 56 -21.35 -16.79 -1.08
C LEU A 56 -20.78 -16.04 -2.29
N VAL A 57 -20.03 -16.71 -3.15
CA VAL A 57 -19.47 -16.12 -4.38
C VAL A 57 -20.58 -15.72 -5.34
N ALA A 58 -21.63 -16.54 -5.48
CA ALA A 58 -22.79 -16.22 -6.31
C ALA A 58 -23.58 -15.01 -5.78
N ALA A 59 -23.80 -14.94 -4.47
CA ALA A 59 -24.46 -13.80 -3.82
C ALA A 59 -23.64 -12.51 -3.97
N ALA A 60 -22.32 -12.58 -3.79
CA ALA A 60 -21.43 -11.44 -4.03
C ALA A 60 -21.46 -10.99 -5.49
N ALA A 61 -21.42 -11.93 -6.44
CA ALA A 61 -21.51 -11.65 -7.87
C ALA A 61 -22.83 -10.96 -8.25
N LEU A 62 -23.95 -11.48 -7.72
CA LEU A 62 -25.27 -10.90 -7.92
C LEU A 62 -25.36 -9.49 -7.30
N ALA A 63 -24.90 -9.32 -6.06
CA ALA A 63 -24.89 -8.02 -5.40
C ALA A 63 -24.11 -6.97 -6.21
N VAL A 64 -22.93 -7.33 -6.73
CA VAL A 64 -22.13 -6.45 -7.61
C VAL A 64 -22.85 -6.14 -8.92
N ARG A 65 -23.57 -7.10 -9.49
CA ARG A 65 -24.36 -6.89 -10.72
C ARG A 65 -25.51 -5.91 -10.48
N LEU A 66 -26.15 -5.98 -9.31
CA LEU A 66 -27.28 -5.12 -8.93
C LEU A 66 -26.83 -3.73 -8.47
N ASP A 67 -25.59 -3.57 -8.02
CA ASP A 67 -25.05 -2.29 -7.51
C ASP A 67 -24.66 -1.28 -8.62
N GLY A 68 -24.79 -1.66 -9.90
CA GLY A 68 -24.64 -0.73 -11.03
C GLY A 68 -24.15 -1.39 -12.32
N PRO A 69 -24.04 -0.63 -13.42
CA PRO A 69 -23.57 -1.14 -14.70
C PRO A 69 -22.10 -1.56 -14.65
N GLY A 70 -21.71 -2.39 -15.62
CA GLY A 70 -20.33 -2.84 -15.81
C GLY A 70 -20.09 -4.30 -15.41
N PRO A 71 -18.84 -4.77 -15.54
CA PRO A 71 -18.49 -6.15 -15.28
C PRO A 71 -18.54 -6.50 -13.79
N VAL A 72 -18.85 -7.76 -13.48
CA VAL A 72 -18.85 -8.27 -12.10
C VAL A 72 -17.43 -8.55 -11.63
N LEU A 73 -16.62 -9.16 -12.49
CA LEU A 73 -15.21 -9.44 -12.25
C LEU A 73 -14.36 -8.40 -12.95
N LEU A 74 -13.36 -7.89 -12.24
CA LEU A 74 -12.30 -7.07 -12.79
C LEU A 74 -11.02 -7.90 -12.88
N ARG A 75 -10.30 -7.70 -13.97
CA ARG A 75 -8.96 -8.24 -14.17
C ARG A 75 -7.98 -7.06 -14.20
N GLN A 76 -7.13 -6.96 -13.19
CA GLN A 76 -6.18 -5.85 -13.06
C GLN A 76 -4.75 -6.33 -13.34
N PRO A 77 -3.95 -5.60 -14.16
CA PRO A 77 -2.55 -5.94 -14.36
C PRO A 77 -1.76 -5.78 -13.06
N ARG A 78 -0.98 -6.80 -12.74
CA ARG A 78 -0.18 -6.89 -11.52
C ARG A 78 1.16 -7.54 -11.80
N LEU A 79 2.18 -7.15 -11.05
CA LEU A 79 3.50 -7.78 -11.07
C LEU A 79 3.48 -9.09 -10.28
N GLY A 80 3.85 -10.17 -10.95
CA GLY A 80 4.10 -11.49 -10.38
C GLY A 80 5.58 -11.77 -10.21
N ARG A 81 5.91 -13.06 -10.04
CA ARG A 81 7.29 -13.53 -9.87
C ARG A 81 8.16 -13.08 -11.05
N HIS A 82 9.35 -12.57 -10.74
CA HIS A 82 10.34 -12.06 -11.70
C HIS A 82 9.79 -10.94 -12.59
N GLY A 83 8.82 -10.17 -12.10
CA GLY A 83 8.22 -9.06 -12.83
C GLY A 83 7.22 -9.45 -13.91
N ARG A 84 6.90 -10.74 -14.06
CA ARG A 84 5.90 -11.19 -15.04
C ARG A 84 4.54 -10.56 -14.73
N VAL A 85 3.97 -9.85 -15.69
CA VAL A 85 2.63 -9.26 -15.53
C VAL A 85 1.57 -10.35 -15.66
N PHE A 86 0.61 -10.35 -14.75
CA PHE A 86 -0.58 -11.21 -14.80
C PHE A 86 -1.84 -10.41 -14.47
N GLY A 87 -3.00 -10.98 -14.82
CA GLY A 87 -4.29 -10.34 -14.57
C GLY A 87 -4.94 -10.85 -13.29
N MET A 88 -4.77 -10.11 -12.20
CA MET A 88 -5.34 -10.44 -10.90
C MET A 88 -6.86 -10.23 -10.91
N LEU A 89 -7.60 -11.28 -10.56
CA LEU A 89 -9.05 -11.30 -10.54
C LEU A 89 -9.58 -10.76 -9.20
N LYS A 90 -10.65 -9.97 -9.27
CA LYS A 90 -11.39 -9.51 -8.08
C LYS A 90 -12.81 -9.13 -8.46
N PHE A 91 -13.70 -9.03 -7.48
CA PHE A 91 -14.99 -8.40 -7.72
C PHE A 91 -14.84 -6.89 -7.94
N ARG A 92 -15.71 -6.34 -8.79
CA ARG A 92 -15.83 -4.90 -8.96
C ARG A 92 -16.33 -4.28 -7.66
N THR A 93 -15.53 -3.37 -7.10
CA THR A 93 -15.87 -2.62 -5.87
C THR A 93 -15.92 -1.12 -6.08
N MET A 94 -15.65 -0.65 -7.30
CA MET A 94 -15.70 0.76 -7.69
C MET A 94 -16.68 0.94 -8.84
N ALA A 95 -17.16 2.18 -9.02
CA ALA A 95 -17.97 2.54 -10.18
C ALA A 95 -17.24 2.17 -11.48
N ASP A 96 -18.00 1.79 -12.51
CA ASP A 96 -17.38 1.51 -13.81
C ASP A 96 -16.70 2.78 -14.35
N GLY A 97 -15.47 2.63 -14.84
CA GLY A 97 -14.65 3.78 -15.25
C GLY A 97 -14.17 4.68 -14.11
N ALA A 98 -14.19 4.25 -12.84
CA ALA A 98 -13.73 5.05 -11.69
C ALA A 98 -12.31 5.63 -11.79
N GLU A 99 -11.44 5.03 -12.61
CA GLU A 99 -10.06 5.49 -12.82
C GLU A 99 -9.86 6.26 -14.13
N ARG A 100 -10.92 6.58 -14.90
CA ARG A 100 -10.79 7.24 -16.21
C ARG A 100 -10.04 8.57 -16.13
N ASP A 101 -10.33 9.38 -15.12
CA ASP A 101 -9.73 10.72 -14.97
C ASP A 101 -8.46 10.74 -14.11
N THR A 102 -8.31 9.76 -13.21
CA THR A 102 -7.23 9.73 -12.22
C THR A 102 -6.09 8.79 -12.59
N GLY A 103 -6.35 7.84 -13.48
CA GLY A 103 -5.44 6.74 -13.76
C GLY A 103 -5.22 5.82 -12.55
N PRO A 104 -4.16 4.99 -12.60
CA PRO A 104 -3.78 4.10 -11.50
C PRO A 104 -3.52 4.84 -10.19
N ALA A 105 -4.37 4.63 -9.18
CA ALA A 105 -4.21 5.23 -7.86
C ALA A 105 -4.49 4.22 -6.74
N TRP A 106 -3.80 4.40 -5.60
CA TRP A 106 -4.19 3.71 -4.37
C TRP A 106 -5.55 4.22 -3.89
N SER A 107 -6.32 3.33 -3.26
CA SER A 107 -7.66 3.63 -2.78
C SER A 107 -7.59 3.86 -1.26
N PRO A 108 -7.85 5.08 -0.76
CA PRO A 108 -7.96 5.32 0.68
C PRO A 108 -9.21 4.63 1.27
N PRO A 109 -9.31 4.49 2.61
CA PRO A 109 -10.46 3.86 3.26
C PRO A 109 -11.83 4.43 2.86
N ASP A 110 -11.94 5.76 2.73
CA ASP A 110 -13.19 6.47 2.41
C ASP A 110 -13.21 6.97 0.95
N ASP A 111 -12.71 6.15 0.02
CA ASP A 111 -12.65 6.51 -1.39
C ASP A 111 -14.06 6.65 -2.01
N PRO A 112 -14.43 7.84 -2.54
CA PRO A 112 -15.77 8.11 -3.07
C PRO A 112 -16.08 7.28 -4.32
N ARG A 113 -15.07 6.71 -4.98
CA ARG A 113 -15.24 5.84 -6.15
C ARG A 113 -15.81 4.47 -5.79
N VAL A 114 -15.78 4.09 -4.51
CA VAL A 114 -16.19 2.77 -4.03
C VAL A 114 -17.70 2.72 -3.85
N THR A 115 -18.32 1.70 -4.44
CA THR A 115 -19.77 1.53 -4.42
C THR A 115 -20.28 1.04 -3.06
N ARG A 116 -21.60 1.02 -2.84
CA ARG A 116 -22.17 0.61 -1.55
C ARG A 116 -21.90 -0.87 -1.27
N VAL A 117 -22.13 -1.74 -2.25
CA VAL A 117 -21.76 -3.16 -2.14
C VAL A 117 -20.25 -3.31 -2.09
N GLY A 118 -19.51 -2.52 -2.87
CA GLY A 118 -18.05 -2.51 -2.86
C GLY A 118 -17.44 -2.25 -1.48
N ARG A 119 -18.02 -1.35 -0.69
CA ARG A 119 -17.61 -1.09 0.70
C ARG A 119 -17.78 -2.32 1.59
N VAL A 120 -18.89 -3.05 1.44
CA VAL A 120 -19.15 -4.28 2.22
C VAL A 120 -18.18 -5.38 1.81
N LEU A 121 -17.96 -5.58 0.50
CA LEU A 121 -17.04 -6.60 0.01
C LEU A 121 -15.61 -6.35 0.50
N ARG A 122 -15.11 -5.10 0.38
CA ARG A 122 -13.77 -4.73 0.86
C ARG A 122 -13.61 -4.89 2.36
N ARG A 123 -14.64 -4.54 3.14
CA ARG A 123 -14.63 -4.67 4.60
C ARG A 123 -14.35 -6.10 5.05
N TRP A 124 -14.90 -7.07 4.33
CA TRP A 124 -14.76 -8.50 4.65
C TRP A 124 -13.76 -9.21 3.73
N HIS A 125 -13.01 -8.47 2.91
CA HIS A 125 -12.12 -9.00 1.87
C HIS A 125 -12.79 -9.99 0.90
N LEU A 126 -14.12 -9.92 0.77
CA LEU A 126 -14.89 -10.78 -0.14
C LEU A 126 -14.67 -10.38 -1.60
N ASP A 127 -14.12 -9.20 -1.88
CA ASP A 127 -13.76 -8.82 -3.24
C ASP A 127 -12.57 -9.62 -3.80
N GLU A 128 -11.79 -10.26 -2.92
CA GLU A 128 -10.59 -11.01 -3.27
C GLU A 128 -10.84 -12.52 -3.48
N LEU A 129 -12.05 -13.03 -3.22
CA LEU A 129 -12.40 -14.45 -3.43
C LEU A 129 -12.05 -14.98 -4.83
N PRO A 130 -12.23 -14.21 -5.93
CA PRO A 130 -11.84 -14.66 -7.27
C PRO A 130 -10.33 -14.94 -7.44
N GLN A 131 -9.47 -14.42 -6.57
CA GLN A 131 -8.01 -14.64 -6.63
C GLN A 131 -7.63 -16.10 -6.37
N ALA A 132 -8.52 -16.93 -5.79
CA ALA A 132 -8.30 -18.37 -5.69
C ALA A 132 -8.01 -19.00 -7.07
N VAL A 133 -8.62 -18.48 -8.14
CA VAL A 133 -8.33 -18.89 -9.52
C VAL A 133 -6.91 -18.54 -9.93
N ASN A 134 -6.39 -17.35 -9.57
CA ASN A 134 -5.00 -16.97 -9.85
C ASN A 134 -4.00 -17.88 -9.11
N VAL A 135 -4.33 -18.32 -7.89
CA VAL A 135 -3.53 -19.32 -7.17
C VAL A 135 -3.59 -20.66 -7.90
N LEU A 136 -4.77 -21.12 -8.32
CA LEU A 136 -4.91 -22.36 -9.11
C LEU A 136 -4.14 -22.31 -10.44
N CYS A 137 -4.10 -21.16 -11.12
CA CYS A 137 -3.32 -20.97 -12.35
C CYS A 137 -1.81 -20.87 -12.11
N GLY A 138 -1.35 -20.78 -10.84
CA GLY A 138 0.05 -20.67 -10.48
C GLY A 138 0.64 -19.26 -10.67
N GLU A 139 -0.21 -18.25 -10.89
CA GLU A 139 0.18 -16.85 -10.98
C GLU A 139 0.43 -16.25 -9.57
N MET A 140 -0.31 -16.75 -8.57
CA MET A 140 -0.21 -16.38 -7.16
C MET A 140 0.05 -17.59 -6.25
N SER A 141 0.37 -17.32 -5.00
CA SER A 141 0.40 -18.26 -3.87
C SER A 141 -0.65 -17.83 -2.83
N LEU A 142 -0.99 -18.69 -1.86
CA LEU A 142 -1.85 -18.27 -0.74
C LEU A 142 -1.14 -17.23 0.13
N VAL A 143 0.16 -17.36 0.30
CA VAL A 143 0.99 -16.48 1.14
C VAL A 143 2.20 -15.98 0.38
N GLY A 144 2.43 -14.67 0.44
CA GLY A 144 3.50 -13.98 -0.27
C GLY A 144 3.32 -12.46 -0.26
N PRO A 145 4.29 -11.70 -0.80
CA PRO A 145 4.16 -10.26 -0.97
C PRO A 145 2.91 -9.90 -1.78
N ARG A 146 2.13 -8.91 -1.33
CA ARG A 146 0.92 -8.48 -2.07
C ARG A 146 1.31 -7.90 -3.44
N PRO A 147 0.70 -8.33 -4.55
CA PRO A 147 1.09 -7.88 -5.87
C PRO A 147 0.73 -6.41 -6.11
N GLU A 148 1.66 -5.66 -6.70
CA GLU A 148 1.45 -4.23 -7.04
C GLU A 148 1.14 -4.04 -8.52
N ARG A 149 0.48 -2.93 -8.83
CA ARG A 149 0.30 -2.52 -10.23
C ARG A 149 1.65 -2.08 -10.79
N PRO A 150 1.98 -2.41 -12.05
CA PRO A 150 3.26 -2.00 -12.65
C PRO A 150 3.53 -0.50 -12.51
N GLU A 151 2.53 0.34 -12.72
CA GLU A 151 2.66 1.79 -12.68
C GLU A 151 2.96 2.31 -11.26
N LEU A 152 2.32 1.70 -10.26
CA LEU A 152 2.53 2.06 -8.85
C LEU A 152 3.86 1.51 -8.33
N ALA A 153 4.25 0.30 -8.72
CA ALA A 153 5.54 -0.28 -8.35
C ALA A 153 6.71 0.52 -8.93
N ALA A 154 6.63 0.95 -10.19
CA ALA A 154 7.64 1.81 -10.82
C ALA A 154 7.74 3.20 -10.16
N ARG A 155 6.66 3.69 -9.53
CA ARG A 155 6.70 4.89 -8.69
C ARG A 155 7.40 4.61 -7.37
N VAL A 156 7.03 3.54 -6.69
CA VAL A 156 7.62 3.17 -5.39
C VAL A 156 9.11 2.84 -5.52
N GLU A 157 9.56 2.17 -6.58
CA GLU A 157 10.97 1.86 -6.82
C GLU A 157 11.85 3.11 -6.88
N ARG A 158 11.32 4.24 -7.36
CA ARG A 158 12.03 5.53 -7.37
C ARG A 158 12.19 6.13 -5.98
N GLU A 159 11.27 5.82 -5.06
CA GLU A 159 11.26 6.32 -3.68
C GLU A 159 11.98 5.36 -2.71
N VAL A 160 11.94 4.05 -3.00
CA VAL A 160 12.50 2.96 -2.20
C VAL A 160 13.30 2.04 -3.13
N PRO A 161 14.62 2.27 -3.30
CA PRO A 161 15.46 1.44 -4.14
C PRO A 161 15.45 -0.03 -3.70
N GLY A 162 15.38 -0.95 -4.67
CA GLY A 162 15.33 -2.39 -4.43
C GLY A 162 13.92 -2.92 -4.14
N PHE A 163 12.88 -2.12 -4.36
CA PHE A 163 11.49 -2.55 -4.16
C PHE A 163 11.13 -3.78 -5.01
N ALA A 164 11.75 -3.95 -6.18
CA ALA A 164 11.61 -5.11 -7.05
C ALA A 164 12.12 -6.43 -6.45
N ALA A 165 12.96 -6.41 -5.40
CA ALA A 165 13.48 -7.63 -4.76
C ALA A 165 12.37 -8.54 -4.21
N ARG A 166 11.22 -7.96 -3.83
CA ARG A 166 10.03 -8.71 -3.39
C ARG A 166 9.41 -9.59 -4.48
N LEU A 167 9.76 -9.37 -5.75
CA LEU A 167 9.25 -10.14 -6.90
C LEU A 167 9.99 -11.49 -7.07
N ALA A 168 10.93 -11.85 -6.19
CA ALA A 168 11.67 -13.11 -6.26
C ALA A 168 10.78 -14.37 -6.08
N VAL A 169 9.63 -14.23 -5.41
CA VAL A 169 8.65 -15.29 -5.17
C VAL A 169 7.30 -14.94 -5.79
N ARG A 170 6.38 -15.91 -5.85
CA ARG A 170 5.00 -15.63 -6.27
C ARG A 170 4.32 -14.69 -5.27
N PRO A 171 3.55 -13.71 -5.74
CA PRO A 171 2.77 -12.85 -4.86
C PRO A 171 1.66 -13.64 -4.14
N GLY A 172 1.25 -13.13 -2.99
CA GLY A 172 0.27 -13.79 -2.11
C GLY A 172 -1.06 -13.07 -1.96
N ILE A 173 -2.11 -13.84 -1.64
CA ILE A 173 -3.37 -13.30 -1.12
C ILE A 173 -3.11 -12.71 0.28
N ALA A 174 -2.57 -13.54 1.19
CA ALA A 174 -2.08 -13.15 2.50
C ALA A 174 -0.57 -12.88 2.45
N GLY A 175 -0.03 -12.21 3.47
CA GLY A 175 1.40 -11.92 3.56
C GLY A 175 1.78 -11.26 4.87
N LEU A 176 3.07 -11.27 5.19
CA LEU A 176 3.58 -10.73 6.46
C LEU A 176 3.33 -9.21 6.57
N ALA A 177 3.52 -8.47 5.48
CA ALA A 177 3.20 -7.03 5.44
C ALA A 177 1.71 -6.78 5.74
N GLN A 178 0.80 -7.49 5.06
CA GLN A 178 -0.64 -7.41 5.33
C GLN A 178 -0.95 -7.75 6.81
N ALA A 179 -0.38 -8.83 7.32
CA ALA A 179 -0.60 -9.28 8.70
C ALA A 179 -0.02 -8.33 9.77
N ARG A 180 0.87 -7.41 9.39
CA ARG A 180 1.43 -6.38 10.28
C ARG A 180 0.85 -4.99 10.03
N GLY A 181 -0.13 -4.86 9.13
CA GLY A 181 -0.76 -3.59 8.78
C GLY A 181 0.16 -2.65 8.00
N ALA A 182 1.17 -3.17 7.32
CA ALA A 182 2.04 -2.37 6.46
C ALA A 182 1.40 -2.21 5.07
N GLY A 183 0.81 -1.04 4.87
CA GLY A 183 0.13 -0.64 3.62
C GLY A 183 1.02 0.15 2.67
N TRP A 184 0.37 0.83 1.72
CA TRP A 184 1.02 1.64 0.69
C TRP A 184 1.58 2.98 1.22
N ARG A 185 1.15 3.43 2.42
CA ARG A 185 1.61 4.68 3.05
C ARG A 185 3.06 4.62 3.58
N ASP A 186 3.58 3.42 3.78
CA ASP A 186 4.95 3.18 4.26
C ASP A 186 5.59 2.05 3.41
N PRO A 187 5.99 2.37 2.16
CA PRO A 187 6.51 1.38 1.23
C PRO A 187 7.83 0.76 1.69
N ALA A 188 8.65 1.50 2.45
CA ALA A 188 9.92 0.99 2.99
C ALA A 188 9.68 -0.09 4.05
N ARG A 189 8.80 0.15 5.02
CA ARG A 189 8.42 -0.87 6.01
C ARG A 189 7.72 -2.07 5.35
N LYS A 190 6.88 -1.81 4.35
CA LYS A 190 6.25 -2.88 3.56
C LYS A 190 7.30 -3.76 2.90
N LEU A 191 8.28 -3.18 2.21
CA LEU A 191 9.37 -3.90 1.57
C LEU A 191 10.17 -4.72 2.58
N ALA A 192 10.56 -4.14 3.72
CA ALA A 192 11.30 -4.84 4.76
C ALA A 192 10.56 -6.09 5.28
N LEU A 193 9.24 -6.00 5.47
CA LEU A 193 8.41 -7.14 5.89
C LEU A 193 8.25 -8.19 4.79
N ASP A 194 8.16 -7.77 3.52
CA ASP A 194 8.11 -8.69 2.39
C ASP A 194 9.43 -9.46 2.23
N LEU A 195 10.58 -8.79 2.38
CA LEU A 195 11.90 -9.43 2.33
C LEU A 195 12.12 -10.37 3.53
N ALA A 196 11.76 -9.94 4.74
CA ALA A 196 11.82 -10.79 5.93
C ALA A 196 10.95 -12.06 5.79
N TYR A 197 9.82 -11.96 5.09
CA TYR A 197 9.02 -13.13 4.75
C TYR A 197 9.72 -14.06 3.76
N ILE A 198 10.29 -13.51 2.68
CA ILE A 198 10.99 -14.29 1.65
C ILE A 198 12.17 -15.07 2.26
N GLU A 199 12.88 -14.47 3.21
CA GLU A 199 14.00 -15.10 3.91
C GLU A 199 13.56 -16.20 4.87
N ALA A 200 12.43 -16.02 5.57
CA ALA A 200 12.00 -16.89 6.67
C ALA A 200 10.82 -17.82 6.33
N MET A 201 10.36 -17.85 5.07
CA MET A 201 9.15 -18.58 4.71
C MET A 201 9.26 -20.08 4.98
N THR A 202 8.27 -20.60 5.71
CA THR A 202 8.09 -22.02 6.03
C THR A 202 6.61 -22.36 5.94
N PRO A 203 6.23 -23.64 5.72
CA PRO A 203 4.82 -24.04 5.72
C PRO A 203 4.09 -23.63 7.01
N TRP A 204 4.78 -23.69 8.16
CA TRP A 204 4.25 -23.25 9.44
C TRP A 204 4.00 -21.74 9.51
N LEU A 205 4.93 -20.93 8.99
CA LEU A 205 4.74 -19.48 8.90
C LEU A 205 3.53 -19.13 8.01
N ASP A 206 3.39 -19.81 6.86
CA ASP A 206 2.25 -19.62 5.96
C ASP A 206 0.93 -19.96 6.66
N ALA A 207 0.85 -21.10 7.35
CA ALA A 207 -0.34 -21.48 8.12
C ALA A 207 -0.69 -20.44 9.19
N ARG A 208 0.32 -19.93 9.92
CA ARG A 208 0.12 -18.85 10.91
C ARG A 208 -0.38 -17.56 10.27
N LEU A 209 0.15 -17.18 9.11
CA LEU A 209 -0.25 -15.97 8.40
C LEU A 209 -1.68 -16.09 7.86
N ILE A 210 -2.05 -17.23 7.30
CA ILE A 210 -3.43 -17.52 6.86
C ILE A 210 -4.39 -17.41 8.05
N ALA A 211 -4.11 -18.11 9.16
CA ALA A 211 -4.95 -18.11 10.35
C ALA A 211 -5.09 -16.71 10.96
N LEU A 212 -3.98 -15.96 11.03
CA LEU A 212 -3.97 -14.60 11.56
C LEU A 212 -4.76 -13.62 10.67
N CYS A 213 -4.63 -13.72 9.34
CA CYS A 213 -5.42 -12.91 8.41
C CYS A 213 -6.91 -13.24 8.51
N ALA A 214 -7.27 -14.54 8.50
CA ALA A 214 -8.65 -14.99 8.67
C ALA A 214 -9.26 -14.49 9.99
N LEU A 215 -8.53 -14.65 11.10
CA LEU A 215 -8.99 -14.21 12.41
C LEU A 215 -9.17 -12.69 12.48
N ARG A 216 -8.31 -11.89 11.82
CA ARG A 216 -8.49 -10.45 11.76
C ARG A 216 -9.72 -10.03 10.97
N THR A 217 -9.99 -10.70 9.84
CA THR A 217 -11.21 -10.47 9.07
C THR A 217 -12.45 -10.80 9.90
N LEU A 218 -12.43 -11.90 10.66
CA LEU A 218 -13.55 -12.30 11.53
C LEU A 218 -13.72 -11.41 12.76
N ARG A 219 -12.60 -10.96 13.38
CA ARG A 219 -12.60 -10.10 14.57
C ARG A 219 -12.72 -8.61 14.24
N TRP A 220 -12.90 -8.26 12.98
CA TRP A 220 -12.97 -6.87 12.55
C TRP A 220 -14.05 -6.09 13.32
N ARG A 221 -13.61 -5.12 14.14
CA ARG A 221 -14.46 -4.23 14.96
C ARG A 221 -14.52 -2.78 14.45
N GLY A 222 -14.23 -2.54 13.16
CA GLY A 222 -14.52 -1.24 12.53
C GLY A 222 -13.43 -0.16 12.57
N SER A 223 -12.20 -0.45 13.01
CA SER A 223 -11.13 0.55 13.00
C SER A 223 -10.36 0.52 11.67
N ALA A 224 -10.35 1.64 10.94
CA ALA A 224 -9.80 1.79 9.59
C ALA A 224 -8.46 1.06 9.36
N PRO A 225 -8.30 0.38 8.21
CA PRO A 225 -7.00 -0.17 7.83
C PRO A 225 -6.07 1.02 7.54
N ASP A 226 -4.85 0.96 8.06
CA ASP A 226 -3.76 1.95 7.88
C ASP A 226 -3.63 3.06 8.93
N ALA A 227 -4.33 3.01 10.07
CA ALA A 227 -3.86 3.79 11.22
C ALA A 227 -2.50 3.19 11.67
N PRO A 228 -1.38 3.94 11.64
CA PRO A 228 -0.14 3.43 12.21
C PRO A 228 -0.42 3.04 13.67
N PRO A 229 0.11 1.91 14.17
CA PRO A 229 0.06 1.66 15.60
C PRO A 229 0.69 2.88 16.27
N GLY A 230 -0.12 3.62 17.04
CA GLY A 230 0.37 4.78 17.77
C GLY A 230 1.62 4.37 18.53
N ARG A 231 2.71 5.13 18.37
CA ARG A 231 3.95 4.83 19.08
C ARG A 231 3.60 4.76 20.58
N PRO A 232 4.02 3.71 21.31
CA PRO A 232 3.75 3.61 22.74
C PRO A 232 4.21 4.84 23.55
N SER A 233 5.15 5.62 23.01
CA SER A 233 5.64 6.86 23.63
C SER A 233 4.60 8.00 23.66
N GLU A 234 3.80 8.19 22.60
CA GLU A 234 2.87 9.33 22.50
C GLU A 234 1.66 9.17 23.43
N ALA A 235 1.21 7.93 23.66
CA ALA A 235 0.15 7.63 24.60
C ALA A 235 0.61 7.80 26.07
N ARG A 236 1.90 7.62 26.32
CA ARG A 236 2.52 7.84 27.63
C ARG A 236 2.77 9.32 27.89
N GLU A 237 3.26 10.07 26.91
CA GLU A 237 3.42 11.53 26.99
C GLU A 237 2.08 12.25 27.18
N ARG A 238 1.00 11.80 26.53
CA ARG A 238 -0.35 12.35 26.78
C ARG A 238 -0.89 12.05 28.18
N ARG A 239 -0.49 10.94 28.79
CA ARG A 239 -0.87 10.61 30.18
C ARG A 239 -0.02 11.39 31.20
N GLU A 240 1.25 11.62 30.90
CA GLU A 240 2.16 12.37 31.77
C GLU A 240 1.87 13.89 31.69
N SER A 241 1.52 14.43 30.52
CA SER A 241 1.09 15.84 30.37
C SER A 241 -0.31 16.13 30.92
N ALA A 242 -1.19 15.14 31.02
CA ALA A 242 -2.50 15.28 31.66
C ALA A 242 -2.43 15.17 33.21
N GLY A 243 -1.33 14.68 33.77
CA GLY A 243 -1.15 14.46 35.22
C GLY A 243 -0.56 15.62 36.00
N VAL A 244 -0.18 16.73 35.35
CA VAL A 244 0.56 17.85 35.97
C VAL A 244 -0.32 19.09 36.27
N THR A 245 -1.64 19.00 36.06
CA THR A 245 -2.59 20.11 36.33
C THR A 245 -3.76 19.68 37.22
N ALA A 246 -3.46 19.23 38.44
CA ALA A 246 -4.35 19.26 39.60
C ALA A 246 -3.43 19.31 40.83
N GLY A 247 -3.09 20.46 41.39
CA GLY A 247 -4.01 21.41 41.99
C GLY A 247 -3.79 21.35 43.51
N ARG A 248 -2.72 22.00 43.98
CA ARG A 248 -2.49 22.30 45.41
C ARG A 248 -3.67 23.12 45.93
N THR A 249 -4.34 22.64 46.97
CA THR A 249 -5.25 23.46 47.79
C THR A 249 -4.46 24.08 48.94
N PRO A 250 -4.54 25.40 49.17
CA PRO A 250 -4.26 25.97 50.48
C PRO A 250 -5.56 26.24 51.22
N SER A 251 -5.65 25.73 52.44
CA SER A 251 -6.68 26.05 53.42
C SER A 251 -6.37 27.43 54.03
N GLY A 252 -7.36 28.33 54.12
CA GLY A 252 -7.21 29.61 54.80
C GLY A 252 -8.49 30.42 54.85
N GLU A 253 -8.95 30.70 56.07
CA GLU A 253 -10.16 31.40 56.46
C GLU A 253 -10.19 32.91 56.11
N GLY A 254 -11.40 33.46 56.00
CA GLY A 254 -11.79 34.73 56.63
C GLY A 254 -11.53 36.05 55.87
N GLY A 255 -12.60 36.85 55.72
CA GLY A 255 -12.50 38.33 55.64
C GLY A 255 -13.13 39.00 54.41
N SER A 256 -14.11 39.87 54.67
CA SER A 256 -14.87 40.71 53.72
C SER A 256 -14.12 42.03 53.36
N PRO A 257 -14.69 43.02 52.64
CA PRO A 257 -14.43 43.31 51.23
C PRO A 257 -13.72 44.66 50.98
N GLY A 258 -13.13 44.87 49.80
CA GLY A 258 -12.54 46.17 49.45
C GLY A 258 -12.17 46.37 47.98
N ARG A 259 -12.91 47.28 47.33
CA ARG A 259 -12.48 48.34 46.39
C ARG A 259 -11.61 47.99 45.15
N VAL A 260 -12.18 48.28 43.97
CA VAL A 260 -11.56 48.57 42.64
C VAL A 260 -10.48 49.69 42.74
N PRO A 261 -9.51 49.89 41.78
CA PRO A 261 -9.75 50.01 40.32
C PRO A 261 -8.64 49.57 39.31
N ALA A 262 -9.10 49.39 38.06
CA ALA A 262 -8.59 49.71 36.71
C ALA A 262 -7.08 49.91 36.35
N LYS A 263 -6.83 49.63 35.04
CA LYS A 263 -5.64 49.86 34.17
C LYS A 263 -4.70 48.64 34.08
N LEU A 264 -4.20 48.18 32.93
CA LEU A 264 -3.91 48.82 31.65
C LEU A 264 -3.74 47.69 30.59
N LEU A 265 -4.33 47.82 29.39
CA LEU A 265 -3.89 47.11 28.16
C LEU A 265 -2.73 47.92 27.55
N PRO A 266 -1.74 47.31 26.86
CA PRO A 266 -1.90 46.88 25.46
C PRO A 266 -1.18 45.54 25.19
N GLY A 267 -1.33 44.83 24.07
CA GLY A 267 -1.96 45.04 22.79
C GLY A 267 -1.31 44.05 21.81
N ARG A 268 -2.14 43.46 20.92
CA ARG A 268 -1.85 42.88 19.58
C ARG A 268 -0.63 41.93 19.45
N GLU A 269 -0.76 40.76 18.84
CA GLU A 269 -0.99 40.63 17.39
C GLU A 269 -1.63 39.28 17.03
N THR A 270 -2.65 39.37 16.20
CA THR A 270 -3.19 38.28 15.40
C THR A 270 -2.50 38.30 14.04
N ARG A 271 -2.19 37.12 13.46
CA ARG A 271 -2.09 36.88 12.01
C ARG A 271 -1.87 35.38 11.70
N PRO A 272 -2.17 34.91 10.47
CA PRO A 272 -3.30 34.00 10.27
C PRO A 272 -2.94 32.71 9.51
N HIS A 273 -3.96 31.86 9.34
CA HIS A 273 -4.00 30.74 8.41
C HIS A 273 -3.53 31.13 6.99
N SER A 274 -2.64 30.31 6.42
CA SER A 274 -2.27 30.34 5.00
C SER A 274 -2.56 28.97 4.38
N THR A 275 -3.69 28.88 3.70
CA THR A 275 -3.98 27.88 2.67
C THR A 275 -3.50 28.43 1.33
N ALA A 276 -2.63 27.70 0.63
CA ALA A 276 -2.27 28.00 -0.76
C ALA A 276 -2.49 26.74 -1.63
N PRO A 277 -3.31 26.82 -2.69
CA PRO A 277 -3.50 25.75 -3.65
C PRO A 277 -2.41 25.79 -4.73
N TRP A 278 -1.82 24.62 -5.05
CA TRP A 278 -0.84 24.49 -6.12
C TRP A 278 -1.50 24.69 -7.50
N ALA A 279 -0.76 25.41 -8.34
CA ALA A 279 -1.17 26.04 -9.58
C ALA A 279 -1.42 25.06 -10.74
N LYS A 280 -2.33 25.46 -11.62
CA LYS A 280 -2.53 24.92 -12.97
C LYS A 280 -1.40 25.43 -13.88
N SER A 281 -0.77 24.53 -14.64
CA SER A 281 0.11 24.90 -15.75
C SER A 281 -0.71 25.10 -17.04
N PRO A 282 -0.28 25.97 -17.99
CA PRO A 282 -1.10 26.44 -19.10
C PRO A 282 -1.26 25.41 -20.24
N ARG A 283 -2.39 25.51 -20.93
CA ARG A 283 -2.65 24.88 -22.23
C ARG A 283 -1.92 25.68 -23.32
N GLU A 284 -1.25 24.99 -24.23
CA GLU A 284 -0.91 25.55 -25.55
C GLU A 284 -1.89 25.07 -26.63
N PRO A 285 -2.10 25.86 -27.70
CA PRO A 285 -3.27 25.75 -28.56
C PRO A 285 -3.08 24.82 -29.78
N SER A 286 -4.24 24.42 -30.30
CA SER A 286 -4.49 23.63 -31.49
C SER A 286 -3.96 24.25 -32.79
N THR A 287 -3.38 23.43 -33.66
CA THR A 287 -3.32 23.69 -35.10
C THR A 287 -4.17 22.67 -35.85
N SER A 288 -5.34 23.11 -36.29
CA SER A 288 -6.14 22.49 -37.34
C SER A 288 -5.50 22.77 -38.70
N SER A 289 -5.31 21.74 -39.52
CA SER A 289 -5.23 21.90 -40.97
C SER A 289 -6.27 21.01 -41.63
N SER A 290 -7.29 21.66 -42.17
CA SER A 290 -8.25 21.10 -43.12
C SER A 290 -7.74 21.35 -44.53
N SER A 291 -7.68 20.31 -45.36
CA SER A 291 -7.62 20.45 -46.81
C SER A 291 -8.50 19.39 -47.46
N SER A 292 -9.68 19.83 -47.88
CA SER A 292 -10.59 19.15 -48.81
C SER A 292 -10.24 19.55 -50.25
N THR A 293 -10.08 18.59 -51.15
CA THR A 293 -10.30 18.73 -52.61
C THR A 293 -10.50 17.30 -53.15
N THR A 294 -11.72 16.83 -53.41
CA THR A 294 -12.50 16.91 -54.66
C THR A 294 -11.87 16.22 -55.88
N GLY A 295 -12.33 14.99 -56.16
CA GLY A 295 -12.80 14.51 -57.47
C GLY A 295 -11.79 14.16 -58.58
N LYS A 296 -11.82 12.90 -59.05
CA LYS A 296 -12.37 12.50 -60.37
C LYS A 296 -12.03 11.03 -60.70
N THR A 297 -13.02 10.42 -61.38
CA THR A 297 -13.03 9.17 -62.18
C THR A 297 -12.78 7.85 -61.48
#